data_AF-A0A317VNW7-F1
#
_entry.id   AF-A0A317VNW7-F1
#
_cell.length_a   1.000
_cell.length_b   1.000
_cell.length_c   1.000
_cell.angle_alpha   90.00
_cell.angle_beta   90.00
_cell.angle_gamma   90.00
#
_symmetry.space_group_name_H-M   'P 1'
#
loop_
_entity.id
_entity.type
_entity.pdbx_description
1 polymer ?
#
loop_
_entity_poly.entity_id
_entity_poly.type
_entity_poly.pdbx_seq_one_letter_code
_entity_poly.pdbx_strand_id
1 'polypeptide(L)'
;MALKPHVKHTHVYTTHQTTDLHLDVYLSQPTDPKTPKPIILWFHGGYLITGTRTAIPTWLLNHALTHQWPLISPDYRVLPESTGHDTISDILLAYKWVAKSLPQLHPECRPDINRIIVAGASAGGWCALVTALQNATPVETIPIPIPAPCALFLLYPMTDPGSEKWAQSFSLPGSVMDSDTAGMLIADIPGRISRGEVSLGEEFPKSEEEVKTRKRLPLLYAVLERGLFLDYLSGVKGLGGRVLREGLGQVVGDDDDGKMLFPLDFGVFGKGFPRTVVVHGTGDEEVSCEESEKLVRRLEEGGRG
;
A
#
# COMPACT_ATOMS: atom_id res chain seq x y z
N MET A 1 3.18 21.78 2.98
CA MET A 1 2.09 22.31 3.83
C MET A 1 0.86 22.54 2.96
N ALA A 2 -0.34 22.26 3.47
CA ALA A 2 -1.57 22.50 2.72
C ALA A 2 -1.78 24.01 2.49
N LEU A 3 -2.16 24.38 1.27
CA LEU A 3 -2.35 25.77 0.85
C LEU A 3 -3.77 26.30 1.13
N LYS A 4 -4.72 25.39 1.41
CA LYS A 4 -6.14 25.70 1.63
C LYS A 4 -6.55 25.36 3.07
N PRO A 5 -7.46 26.14 3.69
CA PRO A 5 -8.13 25.74 4.91
C PRO A 5 -8.84 24.39 4.71
N HIS A 6 -8.62 23.48 5.65
CA HIS A 6 -9.20 22.16 5.62
C HIS A 6 -9.38 21.65 7.05
N VAL A 7 -10.24 20.64 7.21
CA VAL A 7 -10.44 19.92 8.45
C VAL A 7 -9.93 18.49 8.25
N LYS A 8 -9.24 17.98 9.26
CA LYS A 8 -8.81 16.59 9.32
C LYS A 8 -9.64 15.86 10.37
N HIS A 9 -10.30 14.78 9.97
CA HIS A 9 -10.99 13.87 10.87
C HIS A 9 -10.22 12.56 10.94
N THR A 10 -10.05 12.00 12.13
CA THR A 10 -9.39 10.71 12.32
C THR A 10 -10.42 9.72 12.84
N HIS A 11 -10.51 8.56 12.18
CA HIS A 11 -11.44 7.49 12.54
C HIS A 11 -10.70 6.18 12.72
N VAL A 12 -11.16 5.35 13.65
CA VAL A 12 -10.80 3.93 13.70
C VAL A 12 -11.66 3.20 12.68
N TYR A 13 -11.04 2.51 11.72
CA TYR A 13 -11.78 1.74 10.71
C TYR A 13 -11.79 0.23 11.00
N THR A 14 -10.84 -0.26 11.79
CA THR A 14 -10.80 -1.61 12.34
C THR A 14 -9.87 -1.66 13.55
N THR A 15 -9.98 -2.72 14.34
CA THR A 15 -9.11 -2.98 15.49
C THR A 15 -8.58 -4.40 15.37
N HIS A 16 -7.26 -4.58 15.46
CA HIS A 16 -6.63 -5.89 15.53
C HIS A 16 -6.06 -6.10 16.94
N GLN A 17 -6.55 -7.10 17.65
CA GLN A 17 -6.26 -7.31 19.07
C GLN A 17 -6.58 -6.05 19.89
N THR A 18 -5.56 -5.36 20.39
CA THR A 18 -5.68 -4.09 21.14
C THR A 18 -5.21 -2.88 20.34
N THR A 19 -4.91 -3.05 19.05
CA THR A 19 -4.34 -2.01 18.19
C THR A 19 -5.40 -1.49 17.24
N ASP A 20 -5.78 -0.23 17.42
CA ASP A 20 -6.70 0.48 16.53
C ASP A 20 -5.98 0.95 15.26
N LEU A 21 -6.53 0.56 14.11
CA LEU A 21 -6.07 1.03 12.81
C LEU A 21 -6.88 2.24 12.41
N HIS A 22 -6.17 3.33 12.19
CA HIS A 22 -6.77 4.63 11.94
C HIS A 22 -6.72 4.99 10.46
N LEU A 23 -7.67 5.84 10.04
CA LEU A 23 -7.59 6.58 8.80
C LEU A 23 -7.86 8.06 9.05
N ASP A 24 -7.22 8.91 8.26
CA ASP A 24 -7.42 10.35 8.27
C ASP A 24 -8.23 10.75 7.03
N VAL A 25 -9.28 11.54 7.24
CA VAL A 25 -10.16 12.11 6.21
C VAL A 25 -9.90 13.61 6.14
N TYR A 26 -9.43 14.08 4.98
CA TYR A 26 -9.11 15.47 4.71
C TYR A 26 -10.22 16.10 3.86
N LEU A 27 -10.90 17.11 4.43
CA LEU A 27 -12.04 17.79 3.82
C LEU A 27 -11.78 19.29 3.72
N SER A 28 -12.08 19.90 2.57
CA SER A 28 -12.20 21.35 2.47
C SER A 28 -13.62 21.80 2.80
N GLN A 29 -13.81 23.08 3.10
CA GLN A 29 -15.15 23.62 3.35
C GLN A 29 -16.03 23.46 2.08
N PRO A 30 -17.22 22.85 2.19
CA PRO A 30 -18.13 22.70 1.06
C PRO A 30 -18.60 24.07 0.55
N THR A 31 -18.35 24.37 -0.72
CA THR A 31 -18.88 25.57 -1.40
C THR A 31 -19.96 25.22 -2.42
N ASP A 32 -20.09 23.95 -2.76
CA ASP A 32 -21.14 23.41 -3.61
C ASP A 32 -21.73 22.14 -2.98
N PRO A 33 -22.82 22.27 -2.20
CA PRO A 33 -23.42 21.15 -1.47
C PRO A 33 -24.27 20.22 -2.36
N LYS A 34 -24.40 20.51 -3.66
CA LYS A 34 -25.27 19.78 -4.59
C LYS A 34 -24.52 18.77 -5.45
N THR A 35 -23.24 19.01 -5.74
CA THR A 35 -22.46 18.16 -6.65
C THR A 35 -21.74 17.03 -5.91
N PRO A 36 -22.01 15.75 -6.22
CA PRO A 36 -21.24 14.62 -5.71
C PRO A 36 -19.75 14.72 -6.09
N LYS A 37 -18.88 14.36 -5.16
CA LYS A 37 -17.43 14.55 -5.27
C LYS A 37 -16.71 13.20 -5.39
N PRO A 38 -15.79 13.02 -6.36
CA PRO A 38 -14.87 11.89 -6.39
C PRO A 38 -14.10 11.77 -5.08
N ILE A 39 -13.72 10.53 -4.74
CA ILE A 39 -13.00 10.21 -3.52
C ILE A 39 -11.58 9.77 -3.89
N ILE A 40 -10.57 10.22 -3.13
CA ILE A 40 -9.21 9.70 -3.24
C ILE A 40 -8.92 8.85 -2.01
N LEU A 41 -8.67 7.56 -2.20
CA LEU A 41 -8.08 6.69 -1.18
C LEU A 41 -6.58 6.57 -1.46
N TRP A 42 -5.76 7.13 -0.58
CA TRP A 42 -4.30 7.16 -0.69
C TRP A 42 -3.66 6.12 0.24
N PHE A 43 -2.84 5.24 -0.31
CA PHE A 43 -1.98 4.34 0.47
C PHE A 43 -0.54 4.85 0.47
N HIS A 44 0.07 4.93 1.66
CA HIS A 44 1.44 5.41 1.81
C HIS A 44 2.47 4.39 1.28
N GLY A 45 3.70 4.86 1.02
CA GLY A 45 4.83 4.00 0.67
C GLY A 45 5.57 3.49 1.91
N GLY A 46 6.80 3.01 1.69
CA GLY A 46 7.70 2.58 2.75
C GLY A 46 7.91 1.07 2.82
N TYR A 47 7.98 0.38 1.67
CA TYR A 47 8.34 -1.05 1.59
C TYR A 47 7.48 -1.99 2.41
N LEU A 48 6.25 -1.59 2.74
CA LEU A 48 5.40 -2.29 3.71
C LEU A 48 6.08 -2.50 5.08
N ILE A 49 7.16 -1.75 5.40
CA ILE A 49 7.93 -1.79 6.66
C ILE A 49 7.96 -0.40 7.32
N THR A 50 7.67 0.70 6.64
CA THR A 50 7.64 2.02 7.27
C THR A 50 6.63 2.90 6.57
N GLY A 51 6.57 4.17 6.95
CA GLY A 51 5.52 5.09 6.54
C GLY A 51 4.28 4.95 7.41
N THR A 52 3.42 5.96 7.36
CA THR A 52 2.12 6.00 8.04
C THR A 52 1.13 6.76 7.17
N ARG A 53 -0.14 6.79 7.58
CA ARG A 53 -1.19 7.56 6.92
C ARG A 53 -0.91 9.06 6.74
N THR A 54 0.07 9.63 7.44
CA THR A 54 0.42 11.05 7.30
C THR A 54 1.31 11.33 6.08
N ALA A 55 1.88 10.29 5.45
CA ALA A 55 2.75 10.38 4.29
C ALA A 55 1.97 10.61 2.97
N ILE A 56 1.35 11.78 2.86
CA ILE A 56 0.59 12.22 1.69
C ILE A 56 1.40 13.27 0.91
N PRO A 57 1.61 13.11 -0.42
CA PRO A 57 2.25 14.13 -1.22
C PRO A 57 1.49 15.47 -1.11
N THR A 58 2.20 16.54 -0.76
CA THR A 58 1.58 17.86 -0.51
C THR A 58 0.78 18.34 -1.73
N TRP A 59 1.26 18.08 -2.95
CA TRP A 59 0.57 18.45 -4.17
C TRP A 59 -0.75 17.68 -4.34
N LEU A 60 -0.82 16.40 -3.95
CA LEU A 60 -2.02 15.57 -4.04
C LEU A 60 -3.07 16.05 -3.04
N LEU A 61 -2.64 16.33 -1.80
CA LEU A 61 -3.52 16.92 -0.79
C LEU A 61 -4.07 18.27 -1.27
N ASN A 62 -3.23 19.14 -1.82
CA ASN A 62 -3.67 20.44 -2.34
C ASN A 62 -4.63 20.31 -3.52
N HIS A 63 -4.40 19.35 -4.42
CA HIS A 63 -5.30 19.05 -5.52
C HIS A 63 -6.68 18.61 -4.99
N ALA A 64 -6.71 17.63 -4.08
CA ALA A 64 -7.94 17.14 -3.46
C ALA A 64 -8.73 18.28 -2.79
N LEU A 65 -8.05 19.09 -1.97
CA LEU A 65 -8.67 20.21 -1.26
C LEU A 65 -9.20 21.30 -2.21
N THR A 66 -8.47 21.60 -3.28
CA THR A 66 -8.86 22.59 -4.30
C THR A 66 -10.12 22.16 -5.04
N HIS A 67 -10.26 20.87 -5.35
CA HIS A 67 -11.43 20.33 -6.03
C HIS A 67 -12.55 19.85 -5.09
N GLN A 68 -12.34 19.96 -3.77
CA GLN A 68 -13.24 19.49 -2.72
C GLN A 68 -13.50 17.98 -2.81
N TRP A 69 -12.47 17.23 -3.18
CA TRP A 69 -12.51 15.76 -3.19
C TRP A 69 -12.05 15.28 -1.82
N PRO A 70 -12.86 14.50 -1.08
CA PRO A 70 -12.39 13.89 0.15
C PRO A 70 -11.17 13.00 -0.14
N LEU A 71 -10.07 13.27 0.58
CA LEU A 71 -8.87 12.43 0.56
C LEU A 71 -8.82 11.64 1.86
N ILE A 72 -8.74 10.32 1.74
CA ILE A 72 -8.65 9.38 2.84
C ILE A 72 -7.30 8.69 2.79
N SER A 73 -6.63 8.61 3.93
CA SER A 73 -5.34 7.94 4.07
C SER A 73 -5.39 7.01 5.29
N PRO A 74 -5.37 5.68 5.12
CA PRO A 74 -5.37 4.73 6.22
C PRO A 74 -3.95 4.30 6.62
N ASP A 75 -3.77 3.99 7.89
CA ASP A 75 -2.70 3.10 8.32
C ASP A 75 -3.09 1.67 7.97
N TYR A 76 -2.12 0.81 7.78
CA TYR A 76 -2.29 -0.63 7.64
C TYR A 76 -1.18 -1.34 8.40
N ARG A 77 -1.39 -2.59 8.83
CA ARG A 77 -0.33 -3.38 9.45
C ARG A 77 0.80 -3.61 8.46
N VAL A 78 2.01 -3.55 8.97
CA VAL A 78 3.25 -3.57 8.19
C VAL A 78 4.19 -4.68 8.70
N LEU A 79 5.04 -5.15 7.80
CA LEU A 79 6.06 -6.17 8.04
C LEU A 79 7.09 -5.67 9.07
N PRO A 80 7.81 -6.55 9.77
CA PRO A 80 7.71 -8.01 9.76
C PRO A 80 6.79 -8.58 10.85
N GLU A 81 6.24 -7.74 11.74
CA GLU A 81 5.34 -8.19 12.79
C GLU A 81 4.00 -8.70 12.23
N SER A 82 3.62 -8.22 11.05
CA SER A 82 2.49 -8.71 10.25
C SER A 82 2.95 -9.17 8.88
N THR A 83 2.11 -9.90 8.16
CA THR A 83 2.38 -10.39 6.79
C THR A 83 1.75 -9.49 5.73
N GLY A 84 2.06 -9.74 4.46
CA GLY A 84 1.35 -9.11 3.34
C GLY A 84 -0.14 -9.43 3.33
N HIS A 85 -0.55 -10.63 3.76
CA HIS A 85 -1.97 -10.98 3.90
C HIS A 85 -2.70 -10.12 4.93
N ASP A 86 -2.03 -9.81 6.04
CA ASP A 86 -2.55 -8.89 7.05
C ASP A 86 -2.72 -7.48 6.47
N THR A 87 -1.72 -6.99 5.74
CA THR A 87 -1.83 -5.72 5.01
C THR A 87 -3.00 -5.73 4.03
N ILE A 88 -3.18 -6.81 3.26
CA ILE A 88 -4.29 -6.94 2.29
C ILE A 88 -5.64 -6.88 3.01
N SER A 89 -5.79 -7.61 4.11
CA SER A 89 -7.01 -7.54 4.92
C SER A 89 -7.32 -6.09 5.34
N ASP A 90 -6.31 -5.35 5.79
CA ASP A 90 -6.47 -4.00 6.29
C ASP A 90 -6.84 -3.00 5.18
N ILE A 91 -6.17 -3.05 4.02
CA ILE A 91 -6.46 -2.14 2.89
C ILE A 91 -7.85 -2.40 2.31
N LEU A 92 -8.33 -3.65 2.30
CA LEU A 92 -9.68 -3.99 1.85
C LEU A 92 -10.75 -3.52 2.85
N LEU A 93 -10.46 -3.60 4.15
CA LEU A 93 -11.31 -3.01 5.19
C LEU A 93 -11.38 -1.48 5.09
N ALA A 94 -10.25 -0.82 4.80
CA ALA A 94 -10.22 0.62 4.55
C ALA A 94 -11.03 1.01 3.31
N TYR A 95 -10.90 0.26 2.21
CA TYR A 95 -11.70 0.47 1.00
C TYR A 95 -13.21 0.32 1.27
N LYS A 96 -13.59 -0.73 2.01
CA LYS A 96 -14.97 -0.94 2.46
C LYS A 96 -15.48 0.19 3.36
N TRP A 97 -14.64 0.70 4.26
CA TRP A 97 -14.98 1.84 5.10
C TRP A 97 -15.25 3.09 4.26
N VAL A 98 -14.42 3.36 3.24
CA VAL A 98 -14.63 4.48 2.31
C VAL A 98 -15.96 4.34 1.57
N ALA A 99 -16.30 3.14 1.08
CA ALA A 99 -17.53 2.94 0.34
C ALA A 99 -18.81 2.98 1.22
N LYS A 100 -18.72 2.64 2.51
CA LYS A 100 -19.90 2.49 3.38
C LYS A 100 -20.02 3.55 4.47
N SER A 101 -18.94 3.84 5.16
CA SER A 101 -18.93 4.70 6.35
C SER A 101 -18.73 6.16 6.01
N LEU A 102 -17.89 6.49 5.03
CA LEU A 102 -17.63 7.88 4.62
C LEU A 102 -18.92 8.65 4.25
N PRO A 103 -19.87 8.10 3.45
CA PRO A 103 -21.12 8.82 3.14
C PRO A 103 -22.04 9.04 4.34
N GLN A 104 -21.92 8.21 5.38
CA GLN A 104 -22.74 8.28 6.60
C GLN A 104 -22.15 9.27 7.61
N LEU A 105 -20.83 9.23 7.79
CA LEU A 105 -20.10 10.05 8.76
C LEU A 105 -19.80 11.45 8.25
N HIS A 106 -19.65 11.60 6.92
CA HIS A 106 -19.32 12.86 6.26
C HIS A 106 -20.30 13.19 5.11
N PRO A 107 -21.62 13.21 5.34
CA PRO A 107 -22.59 13.49 4.29
C PRO A 107 -22.43 14.89 3.66
N GLU A 108 -21.81 15.84 4.38
CA GLU A 108 -21.49 17.19 3.94
C GLU A 108 -20.48 17.25 2.79
N CYS A 109 -19.59 16.24 2.68
CA CYS A 109 -18.62 16.19 1.59
C CYS A 109 -19.17 15.53 0.31
N ARG A 110 -20.42 15.05 0.35
CA ARG A 110 -21.15 14.44 -0.79
C ARG A 110 -20.29 13.42 -1.56
N PRO A 111 -19.71 12.41 -0.88
CA PRO A 111 -18.79 11.48 -1.51
C PRO A 111 -19.54 10.62 -2.55
N ASP A 112 -19.03 10.57 -3.78
CA ASP A 112 -19.54 9.70 -4.85
C ASP A 112 -18.84 8.34 -4.80
N ILE A 113 -19.49 7.35 -4.21
CA ILE A 113 -18.94 6.00 -4.03
C ILE A 113 -18.72 5.24 -5.36
N ASN A 114 -19.29 5.70 -6.47
CA ASN A 114 -19.01 5.15 -7.80
C ASN A 114 -17.76 5.78 -8.44
N ARG A 115 -17.16 6.76 -7.78
CA ARG A 115 -15.97 7.49 -8.25
C ARG A 115 -14.86 7.50 -7.21
N ILE A 116 -14.52 6.31 -6.73
CA ILE A 116 -13.36 6.09 -5.85
C ILE A 116 -12.10 5.90 -6.71
N ILE A 117 -11.16 6.83 -6.57
CA ILE A 117 -9.81 6.73 -7.12
C ILE A 117 -8.93 6.14 -6.02
N VAL A 118 -8.29 5.00 -6.30
CA VAL A 118 -7.31 4.41 -5.39
C VAL A 118 -5.91 4.81 -5.86
N ALA A 119 -5.10 5.35 -4.97
CA ALA A 119 -3.80 5.91 -5.29
C ALA A 119 -2.75 5.48 -4.27
N GLY A 120 -1.49 5.47 -4.67
CA GLY A 120 -0.40 5.18 -3.75
C GLY A 120 0.98 5.38 -4.38
N ALA A 121 1.99 5.42 -3.52
CA ALA A 121 3.40 5.59 -3.90
C ALA A 121 4.25 4.39 -3.47
N SER A 122 5.18 3.92 -4.30
CA SER A 122 6.06 2.79 -3.95
C SER A 122 5.23 1.59 -3.47
N ALA A 123 5.45 1.09 -2.25
CA ALA A 123 4.64 0.04 -1.63
C ALA A 123 3.13 0.37 -1.51
N GLY A 124 2.75 1.65 -1.45
CA GLY A 124 1.34 2.05 -1.53
C GLY A 124 0.74 1.81 -2.92
N GLY A 125 1.58 1.77 -3.95
CA GLY A 125 1.20 1.33 -5.28
C GLY A 125 0.83 -0.16 -5.32
N TRP A 126 1.55 -1.01 -4.58
CA TRP A 126 1.17 -2.41 -4.35
C TRP A 126 -0.21 -2.50 -3.68
N CYS A 127 -0.43 -1.74 -2.60
CA CYS A 127 -1.72 -1.69 -1.90
C CYS A 127 -2.87 -1.27 -2.84
N ALA A 128 -2.65 -0.23 -3.66
CA ALA A 128 -3.62 0.25 -4.61
C ALA A 128 -3.95 -0.80 -5.69
N LEU A 129 -2.93 -1.47 -6.21
CA LEU A 129 -3.05 -2.52 -7.23
C LEU A 129 -3.81 -3.74 -6.71
N VAL A 130 -3.45 -4.24 -5.52
CA VAL A 130 -4.16 -5.36 -4.88
C VAL A 130 -5.61 -4.98 -4.58
N THR A 131 -5.86 -3.79 -4.06
CA THR A 131 -7.23 -3.29 -3.80
C THR A 131 -8.08 -3.33 -5.06
N ALA A 132 -7.53 -2.90 -6.20
CA ALA A 132 -8.25 -2.97 -7.48
C ALA A 132 -8.51 -4.40 -7.93
N LEU A 133 -7.52 -5.29 -7.90
CA LEU A 133 -7.67 -6.68 -8.32
C LEU A 133 -8.75 -7.42 -7.50
N GLN A 134 -8.76 -7.20 -6.18
CA GLN A 134 -9.72 -7.82 -5.28
C GLN A 134 -11.15 -7.27 -5.41
N ASN A 135 -11.32 -6.09 -6.01
CA ASN A 135 -12.63 -5.47 -6.22
C ASN A 135 -13.03 -5.41 -7.72
N ALA A 136 -12.19 -5.91 -8.64
CA ALA A 136 -12.46 -5.89 -10.09
C ALA A 136 -13.46 -6.96 -10.54
N THR A 137 -13.70 -7.99 -9.69
CA THR A 137 -14.68 -9.05 -9.95
C THR A 137 -15.92 -8.82 -9.09
N PRO A 138 -17.10 -8.58 -9.68
CA PRO A 138 -18.35 -8.50 -8.92
C PRO A 138 -18.58 -9.83 -8.21
N VAL A 139 -18.49 -9.85 -6.88
CA VAL A 139 -18.96 -10.98 -6.10
C VAL A 139 -20.48 -10.92 -6.12
N GLU A 140 -21.11 -11.77 -6.95
CA GLU A 140 -22.57 -11.84 -7.12
C GLU A 140 -23.35 -12.12 -5.81
N THR A 141 -22.66 -12.47 -4.73
CA THR A 141 -23.24 -12.91 -3.46
C THR A 141 -23.24 -11.87 -2.33
N ILE A 142 -22.78 -10.62 -2.55
CA ILE A 142 -22.77 -9.59 -1.49
C ILE A 142 -24.01 -8.67 -1.60
N PRO A 143 -24.86 -8.55 -0.54
CA PRO A 143 -26.14 -7.80 -0.58
C PRO A 143 -26.06 -6.30 -0.89
N ILE A 144 -24.86 -5.72 -0.79
CA ILE A 144 -24.57 -4.34 -1.23
C ILE A 144 -23.23 -4.42 -1.96
N PRO A 145 -23.21 -4.43 -3.31
CA PRO A 145 -21.97 -4.47 -4.05
C PRO A 145 -21.17 -3.21 -3.71
N ILE A 146 -19.98 -3.41 -3.16
CA ILE A 146 -19.00 -2.33 -3.02
C ILE A 146 -18.53 -2.03 -4.46
N PRO A 147 -18.70 -0.79 -4.97
CA PRO A 147 -18.27 -0.48 -6.34
C PRO A 147 -16.77 -0.74 -6.49
N ALA A 148 -16.36 -1.25 -7.66
CA ALA A 148 -14.94 -1.30 -8.01
C ALA A 148 -14.35 0.13 -8.06
N PRO A 149 -13.04 0.31 -7.84
CA PRO A 149 -12.39 1.59 -8.08
C PRO A 149 -12.67 2.08 -9.49
N CYS A 150 -12.89 3.39 -9.67
CA CYS A 150 -13.10 3.94 -11.02
C CYS A 150 -11.77 4.19 -11.74
N ALA A 151 -10.69 4.43 -10.99
CA ALA A 151 -9.35 4.63 -11.51
C ALA A 151 -8.27 4.29 -10.46
N LEU A 152 -7.07 4.00 -10.97
CA LEU A 152 -5.83 3.94 -10.22
C LEU A 152 -4.90 5.09 -10.57
N PHE A 153 -4.24 5.66 -9.57
CA PHE A 153 -3.16 6.63 -9.75
C PHE A 153 -1.92 6.19 -8.96
N LEU A 154 -0.92 5.68 -9.67
CA LEU A 154 0.22 4.98 -9.10
C LEU A 154 1.50 5.80 -9.30
N LEU A 155 2.17 6.16 -8.20
CA LEU A 155 3.46 6.84 -8.21
C LEU A 155 4.59 5.85 -7.95
N TYR A 156 5.48 5.67 -8.93
CA TYR A 156 6.64 4.77 -8.86
C TYR A 156 6.32 3.46 -8.11
N PRO A 157 5.26 2.74 -8.52
CA PRO A 157 4.68 1.70 -7.69
C PRO A 157 5.59 0.46 -7.64
N MET A 158 5.76 -0.08 -6.44
CA MET A 158 6.30 -1.42 -6.21
C MET A 158 5.20 -2.40 -6.61
N THR A 159 5.37 -3.15 -7.69
CA THR A 159 4.30 -3.99 -8.27
C THR A 159 4.73 -5.41 -8.57
N ASP A 160 6.05 -5.66 -8.63
CA ASP A 160 6.64 -6.93 -8.98
C ASP A 160 7.43 -7.54 -7.79
N PRO A 161 6.79 -7.77 -6.62
CA PRO A 161 7.49 -8.39 -5.49
C PRO A 161 7.95 -9.81 -5.81
N GLY A 162 7.43 -10.44 -6.87
CA GLY A 162 7.83 -11.77 -7.34
C GLY A 162 9.19 -11.82 -8.03
N SER A 163 9.75 -10.65 -8.42
CA SER A 163 11.02 -10.58 -9.13
C SER A 163 12.23 -10.96 -8.27
N GLU A 164 13.33 -11.34 -8.95
CA GLU A 164 14.57 -11.75 -8.30
C GLU A 164 15.11 -10.72 -7.29
N LYS A 165 14.91 -9.42 -7.56
CA LYS A 165 15.32 -8.33 -6.66
C LYS A 165 14.78 -8.53 -5.24
N TRP A 166 13.49 -8.82 -5.12
CA TRP A 166 12.81 -8.94 -3.83
C TRP A 166 13.05 -10.29 -3.16
N ALA A 167 13.48 -11.29 -3.94
CA ALA A 167 13.83 -12.63 -3.47
C ALA A 167 15.28 -12.76 -2.97
N GLN A 168 16.11 -11.74 -3.13
CA GLN A 168 17.54 -11.75 -2.78
C GLN A 168 17.95 -10.56 -1.89
N SER A 169 19.19 -10.58 -1.41
CA SER A 169 19.76 -9.46 -0.65
C SER A 169 20.10 -8.27 -1.53
N PHE A 170 19.72 -7.06 -1.12
CA PHE A 170 20.19 -5.82 -1.72
C PHE A 170 20.20 -4.68 -0.70
N SER A 171 20.98 -3.63 -0.98
CA SER A 171 21.04 -2.41 -0.17
C SER A 171 20.34 -1.26 -0.89
N LEU A 172 19.78 -0.33 -0.11
CA LEU A 172 19.21 0.90 -0.66
C LEU A 172 20.30 1.96 -0.86
N PRO A 173 20.15 2.88 -1.83
CA PRO A 173 21.09 3.97 -2.02
C PRO A 173 21.30 4.77 -0.73
N GLY A 174 22.55 4.90 -0.30
CA GLY A 174 22.90 5.64 0.92
C GLY A 174 22.53 4.95 2.25
N SER A 175 22.01 3.72 2.23
CA SER A 175 21.80 2.98 3.48
C SER A 175 23.13 2.58 4.10
N VAL A 176 23.33 2.94 5.37
CA VAL A 176 24.46 2.47 6.18
C VAL A 176 23.90 1.66 7.32
N MET A 177 24.21 0.36 7.34
CA MET A 177 23.82 -0.56 8.40
C MET A 177 25.04 -1.35 8.82
N ASP A 178 25.34 -1.36 10.12
CA ASP A 178 26.37 -2.26 10.63
C ASP A 178 25.82 -3.68 10.76
N SER A 179 26.62 -4.69 10.41
CA SER A 179 26.17 -6.09 10.34
C SER A 179 25.71 -6.64 11.70
N ASP A 180 26.29 -6.16 12.80
CA ASP A 180 25.96 -6.60 14.15
C ASP A 180 24.57 -6.10 14.56
N THR A 181 24.29 -4.81 14.36
CA THR A 181 22.95 -4.21 14.55
C THR A 181 21.92 -4.88 13.65
N ALA A 182 22.24 -5.11 12.36
CA ALA A 182 21.35 -5.85 11.47
C ALA A 182 21.04 -7.25 12.01
N GLY A 183 22.06 -7.96 12.50
CA GLY A 183 21.91 -9.28 13.11
C GLY A 183 21.00 -9.25 14.35
N MET A 184 21.20 -8.27 15.23
CA MET A 184 20.37 -8.09 16.42
C MET A 184 18.91 -7.78 16.09
N LEU A 185 18.67 -6.89 15.11
CA LEU A 185 17.32 -6.54 14.65
C LEU A 185 16.59 -7.75 14.09
N ILE A 186 17.23 -8.54 13.23
CA ILE A 186 16.62 -9.74 12.65
C ILE A 186 16.35 -10.80 13.72
N ALA A 187 17.26 -10.99 14.68
CA ALA A 187 17.11 -11.95 15.75
C ALA A 187 15.96 -11.62 16.72
N ASP A 188 15.57 -10.35 16.84
CA ASP A 188 14.46 -9.90 17.70
C ASP A 188 13.08 -10.11 17.06
N ILE A 189 12.99 -10.12 15.71
CA ILE A 189 11.70 -10.23 14.99
C ILE A 189 10.83 -11.42 15.44
N PRO A 190 11.35 -12.67 15.55
CA PRO A 190 10.52 -13.79 16.02
C PRO A 190 9.96 -13.57 17.42
N GLY A 191 10.71 -12.89 18.29
CA GLY A 191 10.26 -12.50 19.62
C GLY A 191 9.06 -11.56 19.55
N ARG A 192 9.11 -10.52 18.70
CA ARG A 192 8.01 -9.58 18.50
C ARG A 192 6.74 -10.25 18.00
N ILE A 193 6.88 -11.11 16.98
CA ILE A 193 5.77 -11.90 16.43
C ILE A 193 5.16 -12.78 17.52
N SER A 194 5.98 -13.49 18.31
CA SER A 194 5.49 -14.37 19.38
C SER A 194 4.75 -13.63 20.51
N ARG A 195 5.07 -12.35 20.73
CA ARG A 195 4.39 -11.47 21.69
C ARG A 195 3.10 -10.85 21.14
N GLY A 196 2.78 -11.11 19.87
CA GLY A 196 1.64 -10.50 19.20
C GLY A 196 1.81 -9.00 18.96
N GLU A 197 3.04 -8.51 18.84
CA GLU A 197 3.28 -7.10 18.52
C GLU A 197 2.65 -6.76 17.17
N VAL A 198 2.13 -5.53 17.06
CA VAL A 198 1.53 -5.00 15.85
C VAL A 198 2.19 -3.66 15.55
N SER A 199 2.70 -3.50 14.33
CA SER A 199 3.23 -2.22 13.86
C SER A 199 2.33 -1.64 12.78
N LEU A 200 2.11 -0.33 12.86
CA LEU A 200 1.45 0.49 11.81
C LEU A 200 2.47 1.36 11.06
N GLY A 201 3.77 1.10 11.27
CA GLY A 201 4.88 1.82 10.66
C GLY A 201 5.37 2.99 11.50
N GLU A 202 6.10 3.88 10.86
CA GLU A 202 6.70 5.05 11.47
C GLU A 202 6.80 6.18 10.45
N GLU A 203 6.62 7.43 10.88
CA GLU A 203 6.71 8.57 9.96
C GLU A 203 8.09 8.65 9.30
N PHE A 204 8.12 9.01 8.02
CA PHE A 204 9.38 9.27 7.33
C PHE A 204 10.14 10.42 8.01
N PRO A 205 11.45 10.26 8.28
CA PRO A 205 12.24 11.29 8.92
C PRO A 205 12.34 12.53 8.01
N LYS A 206 12.22 13.71 8.62
CA LYS A 206 12.33 15.00 7.90
C LYS A 206 13.72 15.64 8.01
N SER A 207 14.63 15.01 8.74
CA SER A 207 15.99 15.48 8.97
C SER A 207 16.92 14.31 9.34
N GLU A 208 18.23 14.51 9.22
CA GLU A 208 19.25 13.53 9.63
C GLU A 208 19.17 13.19 11.13
N GLU A 209 18.79 14.16 11.97
CA GLU A 209 18.59 13.91 13.41
C GLU A 209 17.38 13.00 13.64
N GLU A 210 16.30 13.18 12.89
CA GLU A 210 15.16 12.27 12.97
C GLU A 210 15.52 10.86 12.51
N VAL A 211 16.35 10.71 11.48
CA VAL A 211 16.80 9.39 10.98
C VAL A 211 17.38 8.54 12.13
N LYS A 212 18.20 9.14 13.01
CA LYS A 212 18.84 8.45 14.15
C LYS A 212 17.84 7.93 15.18
N THR A 213 16.63 8.49 15.22
CA THR A 213 15.58 8.08 16.16
C THR A 213 14.62 7.04 15.58
N ARG A 214 14.63 6.85 14.25
CA ARG A 214 13.74 5.91 13.57
C ARG A 214 14.14 4.48 13.87
N LYS A 215 13.17 3.68 14.29
CA LYS A 215 13.36 2.25 14.58
C LYS A 215 13.03 1.38 13.37
N ARG A 216 12.10 1.83 12.53
CA ARG A 216 11.63 1.06 11.37
C ARG A 216 12.61 1.13 10.20
N LEU A 217 13.32 2.24 10.05
CA LEU A 217 14.25 2.43 8.94
C LEU A 217 15.48 1.49 9.04
N PRO A 218 16.12 1.32 10.21
CA PRO A 218 17.13 0.27 10.39
C PRO A 218 16.60 -1.14 10.14
N LEU A 219 15.38 -1.42 10.58
CA LEU A 219 14.74 -2.72 10.38
C LEU A 219 14.51 -3.02 8.89
N LEU A 220 14.06 -2.02 8.12
CA LEU A 220 13.94 -2.10 6.68
C LEU A 220 15.26 -2.50 6.03
N TYR A 221 16.34 -1.78 6.33
CA TYR A 221 17.65 -2.07 5.74
C TYR A 221 18.11 -3.48 6.11
N ALA A 222 17.98 -3.88 7.37
CA ALA A 222 18.34 -5.23 7.82
C ALA A 222 17.55 -6.33 7.10
N VAL A 223 16.24 -6.12 6.84
CA VAL A 223 15.41 -7.09 6.11
C VAL A 223 15.85 -7.22 4.66
N LEU A 224 16.09 -6.11 3.96
CA LEU A 224 16.49 -6.11 2.55
C LEU A 224 17.91 -6.67 2.37
N GLU A 225 18.86 -6.26 3.21
CA GLU A 225 20.25 -6.72 3.12
C GLU A 225 20.43 -8.20 3.47
N ARG A 226 19.49 -8.78 4.22
CA ARG A 226 19.46 -10.22 4.50
C ARG A 226 18.60 -11.02 3.51
N GLY A 227 17.97 -10.35 2.54
CA GLY A 227 17.11 -11.00 1.54
C GLY A 227 15.86 -11.65 2.14
N LEU A 228 15.31 -11.06 3.19
CA LEU A 228 14.18 -11.61 3.96
C LEU A 228 12.84 -10.97 3.60
N PHE A 229 12.79 -10.11 2.58
CA PHE A 229 11.57 -9.39 2.22
C PHE A 229 10.43 -10.34 1.88
N LEU A 230 10.65 -11.31 0.99
CA LEU A 230 9.62 -12.28 0.61
C LEU A 230 9.21 -13.21 1.76
N ASP A 231 10.14 -13.55 2.64
CA ASP A 231 9.86 -14.37 3.81
C ASP A 231 8.85 -13.67 4.73
N TYR A 232 9.03 -12.37 4.99
CA TYR A 232 8.10 -11.61 5.82
C TYR A 232 6.83 -11.20 5.08
N LEU A 233 6.92 -10.89 3.78
CA LEU A 233 5.73 -10.62 2.96
C LEU A 233 4.78 -11.81 2.96
N SER A 234 5.32 -13.03 2.86
CA SER A 234 4.50 -14.26 2.80
C SER A 234 4.24 -14.93 4.15
N GLY A 235 5.03 -14.61 5.18
CA GLY A 235 5.08 -15.40 6.40
C GLY A 235 5.74 -16.78 6.23
N VAL A 236 6.30 -17.10 5.05
CA VAL A 236 6.92 -18.40 4.74
C VAL A 236 8.44 -18.27 4.77
N LYS A 237 9.05 -18.86 5.80
CA LYS A 237 10.51 -18.92 5.92
C LYS A 237 11.15 -19.67 4.74
N GLY A 238 12.17 -19.05 4.16
CA GLY A 238 12.93 -19.53 3.01
C GLY A 238 12.27 -19.30 1.66
N LEU A 239 11.16 -18.52 1.60
CA LEU A 239 10.44 -18.33 0.34
C LEU A 239 11.33 -17.67 -0.72
N GLY A 240 12.06 -16.60 -0.39
CA GLY A 240 12.92 -15.92 -1.37
C GLY A 240 13.93 -16.86 -2.02
N GLY A 241 14.61 -17.67 -1.21
CA GLY A 241 15.55 -18.67 -1.70
C GLY A 241 14.91 -19.77 -2.56
N ARG A 242 13.64 -20.14 -2.30
CA ARG A 242 12.90 -21.08 -3.16
C ARG A 242 12.53 -20.42 -4.49
N VAL A 243 12.07 -19.17 -4.49
CA VAL A 243 11.75 -18.41 -5.70
C VAL A 243 12.97 -18.31 -6.62
N LEU A 244 14.15 -18.04 -6.07
CA LEU A 244 15.40 -18.00 -6.86
C LEU A 244 15.80 -19.35 -7.46
N ARG A 245 15.47 -20.48 -6.81
CA ARG A 245 15.85 -21.82 -7.29
C ARG A 245 14.83 -22.46 -8.23
N GLU A 246 13.55 -22.23 -7.95
CA GLU A 246 12.43 -22.97 -8.55
C GLU A 246 11.55 -22.06 -9.43
N GLY A 247 11.65 -20.74 -9.27
CA GLY A 247 10.77 -19.76 -9.92
C GLY A 247 9.45 -19.55 -9.18
N LEU A 248 8.93 -18.33 -9.21
CA LEU A 248 7.73 -17.93 -8.47
C LEU A 248 6.52 -18.81 -8.79
N GLY A 249 6.26 -19.06 -10.08
CA GLY A 249 5.10 -19.84 -10.52
C GLY A 249 5.09 -21.27 -9.97
N GLN A 250 6.25 -21.90 -9.81
CA GLN A 250 6.34 -23.24 -9.21
C GLN A 250 6.18 -23.19 -7.69
N VAL A 251 6.73 -22.15 -7.05
CA VAL A 251 6.72 -22.00 -5.58
C VAL A 251 5.32 -21.69 -5.06
N VAL A 252 4.60 -20.80 -5.74
CA VAL A 252 3.22 -20.41 -5.41
C VAL A 252 2.23 -21.43 -5.96
N GLY A 253 2.43 -21.93 -7.18
CA GLY A 253 1.58 -22.94 -7.80
C GLY A 253 0.11 -22.49 -7.87
N ASP A 254 -0.78 -23.35 -7.41
CA ASP A 254 -2.23 -23.11 -7.41
C ASP A 254 -2.76 -22.46 -6.11
N ASP A 255 -1.87 -22.07 -5.19
CA ASP A 255 -2.26 -21.42 -3.93
C ASP A 255 -2.82 -20.00 -4.16
N ASP A 256 -4.15 -19.87 -4.16
CA ASP A 256 -4.82 -18.59 -4.40
C ASP A 256 -4.48 -17.54 -3.34
N ASP A 257 -4.26 -17.94 -2.08
CA ASP A 257 -3.85 -17.01 -1.02
C ASP A 257 -2.44 -16.50 -1.29
N GLY A 258 -1.50 -17.37 -1.69
CA GLY A 258 -0.15 -16.99 -2.09
C GLY A 258 -0.13 -16.05 -3.30
N LYS A 259 -0.97 -16.31 -4.31
CA LYS A 259 -1.07 -15.48 -5.53
C LYS A 259 -1.46 -14.04 -5.24
N MET A 260 -2.24 -13.78 -4.18
CA MET A 260 -2.68 -12.43 -3.81
C MET A 260 -1.51 -11.49 -3.48
N LEU A 261 -0.37 -12.02 -3.06
CA LEU A 261 0.82 -11.23 -2.72
C LEU A 261 1.59 -10.73 -3.96
N PHE A 262 1.37 -11.36 -5.12
CA PHE A 262 2.11 -11.10 -6.36
C PHE A 262 1.15 -10.61 -7.45
N PRO A 263 0.61 -9.39 -7.32
CA PRO A 263 -0.47 -8.90 -8.16
C PRO A 263 -0.07 -8.75 -9.63
N LEU A 264 1.20 -8.46 -9.92
CA LEU A 264 1.65 -8.35 -11.31
C LEU A 264 1.76 -9.72 -11.97
N ASP A 265 2.21 -10.75 -11.27
CA ASP A 265 2.34 -12.11 -11.79
C ASP A 265 0.97 -12.75 -12.04
N PHE A 266 0.10 -12.76 -11.02
CA PHE A 266 -1.14 -13.54 -11.03
C PHE A 266 -2.43 -12.70 -11.22
N GLY A 267 -2.34 -11.38 -11.25
CA GLY A 267 -3.50 -10.50 -11.41
C GLY A 267 -4.12 -10.55 -12.81
N VAL A 268 -5.45 -10.44 -12.86
CA VAL A 268 -6.23 -10.39 -14.10
C VAL A 268 -6.57 -8.94 -14.46
N PHE A 269 -5.95 -8.43 -15.52
CA PHE A 269 -6.05 -7.03 -15.97
C PHE A 269 -7.08 -6.80 -17.09
N GLY A 270 -8.17 -7.57 -17.12
CA GLY A 270 -9.14 -7.57 -18.21
C GLY A 270 -10.14 -6.41 -18.21
N LYS A 271 -11.26 -6.59 -18.95
CA LYS A 271 -12.28 -5.54 -19.17
C LYS A 271 -12.99 -5.01 -17.89
N GLY A 272 -12.82 -5.67 -16.74
CA GLY A 272 -13.31 -5.19 -15.44
C GLY A 272 -12.35 -4.27 -14.70
N PHE A 273 -11.07 -4.25 -15.08
CA PHE A 273 -10.02 -3.59 -14.32
C PHE A 273 -10.07 -2.05 -14.49
N PRO A 274 -9.85 -1.24 -13.44
CA PRO A 274 -9.92 0.22 -13.51
C PRO A 274 -8.91 0.85 -14.50
N ARG A 275 -9.28 2.02 -15.02
CA ARG A 275 -8.33 2.87 -15.77
C ARG A 275 -7.16 3.24 -14.87
N THR A 276 -5.94 3.09 -15.36
CA THR A 276 -4.74 3.23 -14.52
C THR A 276 -3.80 4.27 -15.10
N VAL A 277 -3.34 5.19 -14.26
CA VAL A 277 -2.27 6.13 -14.55
C VAL A 277 -1.05 5.72 -13.74
N VAL A 278 0.10 5.58 -14.39
CA VAL A 278 1.38 5.29 -13.75
C VAL A 278 2.32 6.47 -13.99
N VAL A 279 2.95 6.98 -12.94
CA VAL A 279 3.95 8.03 -12.99
C VAL A 279 5.22 7.51 -12.32
N HIS A 280 6.29 7.31 -13.08
CA HIS A 280 7.55 6.76 -12.57
C HIS A 280 8.72 7.58 -13.11
N GLY A 281 9.60 8.08 -12.24
CA GLY A 281 10.83 8.74 -12.65
C GLY A 281 11.92 7.73 -13.02
N THR A 282 12.54 7.86 -14.20
CA THR A 282 13.55 6.89 -14.68
C THR A 282 14.86 6.86 -13.88
N GLY A 283 15.02 7.74 -12.90
CA GLY A 283 16.16 7.77 -11.97
C GLY A 283 15.83 7.20 -10.59
N ASP A 284 14.71 6.49 -10.43
CA ASP A 284 14.39 5.80 -9.20
C ASP A 284 15.31 4.58 -9.02
N GLU A 285 16.11 4.60 -7.96
CA GLU A 285 17.05 3.53 -7.60
C GLU A 285 16.46 2.58 -6.53
N GLU A 286 15.32 2.94 -5.95
CA GLU A 286 14.62 2.21 -4.90
C GLU A 286 13.62 1.22 -5.47
N VAL A 287 12.81 1.62 -6.45
CA VAL A 287 11.90 0.77 -7.23
C VAL A 287 12.25 0.92 -8.71
N SER A 288 12.49 -0.18 -9.41
CA SER A 288 12.88 -0.10 -10.83
C SER A 288 11.72 0.40 -11.69
N CYS A 289 11.99 1.31 -12.63
CA CYS A 289 11.00 1.75 -13.61
C CYS A 289 10.50 0.58 -14.48
N GLU A 290 11.29 -0.48 -14.63
CA GLU A 290 10.90 -1.70 -15.34
C GLU A 290 9.66 -2.37 -14.72
N GLU A 291 9.44 -2.26 -13.40
CA GLU A 291 8.22 -2.80 -12.77
C GLU A 291 6.97 -2.09 -13.31
N SER A 292 7.05 -0.77 -13.46
CA SER A 292 5.96 0.03 -14.04
C SER A 292 5.76 -0.25 -15.53
N GLU A 293 6.84 -0.44 -16.29
CA GLU A 293 6.74 -0.83 -17.69
C GLU A 293 6.09 -2.21 -17.87
N LYS A 294 6.42 -3.18 -17.01
CA LYS A 294 5.76 -4.49 -16.98
C LYS A 294 4.27 -4.36 -16.65
N LEU A 295 3.91 -3.54 -15.66
CA LEU A 295 2.50 -3.27 -15.35
C LEU A 295 1.76 -2.68 -16.54
N VAL A 296 2.34 -1.68 -17.21
CA VAL A 296 1.72 -1.06 -18.40
C VAL A 296 1.49 -2.10 -19.50
N ARG A 297 2.48 -2.96 -19.78
CA ARG A 297 2.32 -4.06 -20.76
C ARG A 297 1.18 -5.00 -20.37
N ARG A 298 1.09 -5.42 -19.11
CA ARG A 298 0.00 -6.29 -18.61
C ARG A 298 -1.38 -5.63 -18.74
N LEU A 299 -1.47 -4.31 -18.53
CA LEU A 299 -2.69 -3.55 -18.74
C LEU A 299 -3.06 -3.48 -20.23
N GLU A 300 -2.10 -3.21 -21.10
CA GLU A 300 -2.31 -3.17 -22.56
C GLU A 300 -2.77 -4.53 -23.10
N GLU A 301 -2.14 -5.63 -22.69
CA GLU A 301 -2.53 -7.01 -23.02
C GLU A 301 -3.97 -7.33 -22.59
N GLY A 302 -4.41 -6.78 -21.45
CA GLY A 302 -5.78 -6.88 -20.95
C GLY A 302 -6.79 -5.93 -21.62
N GLY A 303 -6.36 -5.13 -22.60
CA GLY A 303 -7.19 -4.13 -23.30
C GLY A 303 -7.46 -2.88 -22.46
N ARG A 304 -6.54 -2.52 -21.55
CA ARG A 304 -6.63 -1.40 -20.59
C ARG A 304 -5.60 -0.30 -20.76
N GLY A 305 -4.83 -0.34 -21.85
CA GLY A 305 -4.01 0.78 -22.32
C GLY A 305 -4.80 2.04 -22.67
#